data_AF-A0A3D8I806-F1
#
_entry.id   AF-A0A3D8I806-F1
#
_cell.length_a   1.000
_cell.length_b   1.000
_cell.length_c   1.000
_cell.angle_alpha   90.00
_cell.angle_beta   90.00
_cell.angle_gamma   90.00
#
_symmetry.space_group_name_H-M   'P 1'
#
loop_
_entity.id
_entity.type
_entity.pdbx_description
1 polymer ?
#
loop_
_entity_poly.entity_id
_entity_poly.type
_entity_poly.pdbx_seq_one_letter_code
_entity_poly.pdbx_strand_id
1 'polypeptide(L)'
;MIKTNHDCGGVVIVENKEQFLHNQQVFNEAKNKLTKHLETNYYHISREYHYKDIEPRIFVEEMLGENLQDYRFHSFTHIHSQRDSLYTQDSINKNPTNLDHKDKIDSQKIESYRESMQDSKANLPHTQIGFIQIANHTHTKNTLYDEKWEILPIAYLNMRGEPTNKPTKLPLMLQIAKALAAPLSYVRVDLYSIQNRVYVGELTFTPNGGTARFTPQEWDKNFGDMWAHQSSIESIREQKRDTKSYKGMQ
;
A
#
# COMPACT_ATOMS: atom_id res chain seq x y z
N MET A 1 -10.63 -11.74 -14.36
CA MET A 1 -10.61 -12.29 -13.00
C MET A 1 -11.76 -11.70 -12.20
N ILE A 2 -12.47 -12.54 -11.44
CA ILE A 2 -13.55 -12.12 -10.55
C ILE A 2 -13.09 -12.42 -9.11
N LYS A 3 -13.19 -11.46 -8.21
CA LYS A 3 -12.80 -11.63 -6.80
C LYS A 3 -13.69 -10.85 -5.85
N THR A 4 -13.61 -11.15 -4.56
CA THR A 4 -14.23 -10.38 -3.48
C THR A 4 -13.21 -9.40 -2.85
N ASN A 5 -13.66 -8.41 -2.07
CA ASN A 5 -12.80 -7.41 -1.39
C ASN A 5 -12.32 -7.77 0.02
N HIS A 6 -12.88 -8.79 0.65
CA HIS A 6 -12.80 -8.97 2.11
C HIS A 6 -12.32 -10.36 2.53
N ASP A 7 -11.87 -11.17 1.57
CA ASP A 7 -11.39 -12.52 1.81
C ASP A 7 -10.05 -12.81 1.15
N CYS A 8 -9.57 -14.03 1.38
CA CYS A 8 -8.54 -14.66 0.57
C CYS A 8 -9.10 -15.90 -0.16
N GLY A 9 -8.71 -16.09 -1.43
CA GLY A 9 -9.03 -17.30 -2.18
C GLY A 9 -10.37 -17.31 -2.91
N GLY A 10 -11.22 -16.29 -2.72
CA GLY A 10 -12.49 -16.06 -3.44
C GLY A 10 -12.32 -15.64 -4.89
N VAL A 11 -11.31 -16.15 -5.59
CA VAL A 11 -10.94 -15.77 -6.96
C VAL A 11 -11.49 -16.78 -7.97
N VAL A 12 -12.12 -16.27 -9.04
CA VAL A 12 -12.55 -17.03 -10.22
C VAL A 12 -11.82 -16.48 -11.44
N ILE A 13 -11.15 -17.36 -12.18
CA ILE A 13 -10.51 -17.01 -13.46
C ILE A 13 -11.50 -17.29 -14.58
N VAL A 14 -11.65 -16.31 -15.47
CA VAL A 14 -12.52 -16.39 -16.65
C VAL A 14 -11.65 -16.08 -17.85
N GLU A 15 -11.21 -17.12 -18.56
CA GLU A 15 -10.34 -17.01 -19.73
C GLU A 15 -11.12 -16.57 -20.98
N ASN A 16 -12.33 -17.14 -21.16
CA ASN A 16 -13.21 -16.80 -22.27
C ASN A 16 -14.60 -16.43 -21.75
N LYS A 17 -15.00 -15.18 -21.96
CA LYS A 17 -16.28 -14.63 -21.48
C LYS A 17 -17.49 -15.33 -22.10
N GLU A 18 -17.48 -15.57 -23.41
CA GLU A 18 -18.58 -16.21 -24.11
C GLU A 18 -18.78 -17.64 -23.58
N GLN A 19 -17.71 -18.42 -23.52
CA GLN A 19 -17.76 -19.79 -23.00
C GLN A 19 -18.22 -19.83 -21.54
N PHE A 20 -17.72 -18.91 -20.70
CA PHE A 20 -18.11 -18.82 -19.30
C PHE A 20 -19.60 -18.54 -19.12
N LEU A 21 -20.17 -17.65 -19.94
CA LEU A 21 -21.60 -17.31 -19.87
C LEU A 21 -22.51 -18.41 -20.43
N HIS A 22 -22.05 -19.19 -21.41
CA HIS A 22 -22.83 -20.27 -22.02
C HIS A 22 -22.69 -21.61 -21.28
N ASN A 23 -21.57 -21.87 -20.60
CA ASN A 23 -21.38 -23.07 -19.81
C ASN A 23 -22.03 -22.92 -18.43
N GLN A 24 -23.30 -23.34 -18.32
CA GLN A 24 -24.08 -23.24 -17.08
C GLN A 24 -23.42 -23.95 -15.88
N GLN A 25 -22.72 -25.06 -16.10
CA GLN A 25 -22.04 -25.75 -15.00
C GLN A 25 -20.94 -24.86 -14.41
N VAL A 26 -20.01 -24.38 -15.25
CA VAL A 26 -18.89 -23.52 -14.82
C VAL A 26 -19.39 -22.22 -14.22
N PHE A 27 -20.42 -21.61 -14.81
CA PHE A 27 -21.04 -20.41 -14.29
C PHE A 27 -21.62 -20.62 -12.88
N ASN A 28 -22.34 -21.72 -12.66
CA ASN A 28 -22.92 -22.03 -11.36
C ASN A 28 -21.86 -22.38 -10.31
N GLU A 29 -20.80 -23.09 -10.68
CA GLU A 29 -19.67 -23.37 -9.80
C GLU A 29 -18.99 -22.06 -9.33
N ALA A 30 -18.73 -21.14 -10.27
CA ALA A 30 -18.18 -19.83 -9.97
C ALA A 30 -19.12 -19.00 -9.08
N LYS A 31 -20.42 -18.98 -9.39
CA LYS A 31 -21.44 -18.29 -8.59
C LYS A 31 -21.50 -18.85 -7.18
N ASN A 32 -21.56 -20.17 -7.01
CA ASN A 32 -21.60 -20.82 -5.70
C ASN A 32 -20.36 -20.52 -4.88
N LYS A 33 -19.17 -20.55 -5.51
CA LYS A 33 -17.92 -20.14 -4.87
C LYS A 33 -18.01 -18.70 -4.39
N LEU A 34 -18.36 -17.75 -5.26
CA LEU A 34 -18.44 -16.33 -4.90
C LEU A 34 -19.50 -16.06 -3.83
N THR A 35 -20.68 -16.70 -3.89
CA THR A 35 -21.72 -16.58 -2.85
C THR A 35 -21.21 -17.05 -1.50
N LYS A 36 -20.59 -18.23 -1.43
CA LYS A 36 -20.00 -18.74 -0.18
C LYS A 36 -19.00 -17.75 0.42
N HIS A 37 -18.18 -17.16 -0.45
CA HIS A 37 -17.18 -16.19 -0.06
C HIS A 37 -17.80 -14.87 0.44
N LEU A 38 -18.82 -14.34 -0.25
CA LEU A 38 -19.59 -13.16 0.20
C LEU A 38 -20.30 -13.37 1.55
N GLU A 39 -20.73 -14.59 1.86
CA GLU A 39 -21.36 -14.95 3.13
C GLU A 39 -20.35 -15.19 4.27
N THR A 40 -19.05 -15.26 3.95
CA THR A 40 -18.00 -15.56 4.91
C THR A 40 -17.42 -14.27 5.50
N ASN A 41 -17.75 -13.98 6.75
CA ASN A 41 -17.10 -12.88 7.48
C ASN A 41 -15.80 -13.34 8.15
N TYR A 42 -14.66 -12.88 7.64
CA TYR A 42 -13.33 -13.26 8.11
C TYR A 42 -13.04 -12.87 9.56
N TYR A 43 -13.73 -11.88 10.11
CA TYR A 43 -13.65 -11.58 11.55
C TYR A 43 -13.99 -12.80 12.41
N HIS A 44 -14.97 -13.62 12.03
CA HIS A 44 -15.33 -14.81 12.80
C HIS A 44 -14.26 -15.91 12.74
N ILE A 45 -13.33 -15.83 11.78
CA ILE A 45 -12.26 -16.79 11.55
C ILE A 45 -10.97 -16.32 12.24
N SER A 46 -10.45 -15.14 11.86
CA SER A 46 -9.15 -14.63 12.34
C SER A 46 -9.26 -13.78 13.60
N ARG A 47 -10.47 -13.36 13.98
CA ARG A 47 -10.74 -12.45 15.12
C ARG A 47 -10.12 -11.06 14.99
N GLU A 48 -9.77 -10.67 13.76
CA GLU A 48 -9.31 -9.32 13.44
C GLU A 48 -10.50 -8.38 13.27
N TYR A 49 -10.75 -7.56 14.29
CA TYR A 49 -11.98 -6.77 14.41
C TYR A 49 -12.22 -5.79 13.25
N HIS A 50 -11.15 -5.31 12.60
CA HIS A 50 -11.25 -4.39 11.47
C HIS A 50 -11.85 -5.02 10.20
N TYR A 51 -11.96 -6.35 10.11
CA TYR A 51 -12.70 -7.02 9.02
C TYR A 51 -14.20 -7.14 9.28
N LYS A 52 -14.67 -6.92 10.51
CA LYS A 52 -16.03 -7.26 10.94
C LYS A 52 -17.11 -6.57 10.10
N ASP A 53 -16.89 -5.28 9.81
CA ASP A 53 -17.90 -4.40 9.22
C ASP A 53 -17.59 -4.06 7.74
N ILE A 54 -16.68 -4.80 7.10
CA ILE A 54 -16.42 -4.64 5.66
C ILE A 54 -17.64 -5.15 4.89
N GLU A 55 -18.24 -4.28 4.07
CA GLU A 55 -19.32 -4.66 3.17
C GLU A 55 -18.79 -5.60 2.05
N PRO A 56 -19.29 -6.85 1.96
CA PRO A 56 -18.86 -7.80 0.92
C PRO A 56 -19.24 -7.33 -0.48
N ARG A 57 -18.27 -7.24 -1.39
CA ARG A 57 -18.47 -6.84 -2.80
C ARG A 57 -17.67 -7.71 -3.75
N ILE A 58 -18.16 -7.84 -4.99
CA ILE A 58 -17.46 -8.51 -6.10
C ILE A 58 -16.83 -7.46 -7.02
N PHE A 59 -15.59 -7.71 -7.45
CA PHE A 59 -14.85 -6.94 -8.44
C PHE A 59 -14.51 -7.84 -9.62
N VAL A 60 -14.56 -7.25 -10.81
CA VAL A 60 -14.14 -7.91 -12.05
C VAL A 60 -13.03 -7.07 -12.65
N GLU A 61 -11.86 -7.67 -12.84
CA GLU A 61 -10.68 -7.02 -13.41
C GLU A 61 -10.12 -7.84 -14.57
N GLU A 62 -9.46 -7.17 -15.51
CA GLU A 62 -8.77 -7.82 -16.61
C GLU A 62 -7.59 -8.65 -16.09
N MET A 63 -7.37 -9.83 -16.65
CA MET A 63 -6.20 -10.63 -16.31
C MET A 63 -5.01 -10.12 -17.10
N LEU A 64 -3.95 -9.73 -16.39
CA LEU A 64 -2.77 -9.09 -16.99
C LEU A 64 -1.81 -10.08 -17.69
N GLY A 65 -2.03 -11.38 -17.54
CA GLY A 65 -1.22 -12.45 -18.13
C GLY A 65 -0.65 -13.43 -17.09
N GLU A 66 0.18 -14.35 -17.55
CA GLU A 66 0.90 -15.32 -16.72
C GLU A 66 2.35 -14.90 -16.49
N ASN A 67 2.97 -15.40 -15.40
CA ASN A 67 4.39 -15.22 -15.09
C ASN A 67 4.85 -13.75 -15.05
N LEU A 68 3.98 -12.87 -14.55
CA LEU A 68 4.28 -11.44 -14.41
C LEU A 68 5.38 -11.22 -13.38
N GLN A 69 6.38 -10.41 -13.74
CA GLN A 69 7.37 -9.96 -12.78
C GLN A 69 6.75 -8.86 -11.90
N ASP A 70 6.71 -9.14 -10.61
CA ASP A 70 6.32 -8.20 -9.56
C ASP A 70 7.52 -7.35 -9.14
N TYR A 71 7.33 -6.04 -9.10
CA TYR A 71 8.31 -5.05 -8.66
C TYR A 71 7.78 -4.38 -7.39
N ARG A 72 8.38 -4.70 -6.25
CA ARG A 72 7.89 -4.27 -4.94
C ARG A 72 8.73 -3.14 -4.40
N PHE A 73 8.17 -1.93 -4.38
CA PHE A 73 8.85 -0.70 -3.96
C PHE A 73 8.58 -0.45 -2.49
N HIS A 74 9.58 -0.70 -1.63
CA HIS A 74 9.49 -0.35 -0.21
C HIS A 74 9.73 1.15 -0.06
N SER A 75 8.64 1.89 0.15
CA SER A 75 8.61 3.34 0.09
C SER A 75 8.46 3.94 1.48
N PHE A 76 9.28 4.92 1.81
CA PHE A 76 9.34 5.58 3.11
C PHE A 76 9.15 7.08 2.92
N THR A 77 8.27 7.68 3.70
CA THR A 77 7.94 9.10 3.56
C THR A 77 8.09 9.81 4.89
N HIS A 78 8.86 10.90 4.90
CA HIS A 78 8.94 11.77 6.05
C HIS A 78 7.71 12.69 6.09
N ILE A 79 6.74 12.34 6.92
CA ILE A 79 5.57 13.18 7.17
C ILE A 79 5.89 14.10 8.35
N HIS A 80 6.08 15.39 8.08
CA HIS A 80 6.13 16.40 9.14
C HIS A 80 4.76 16.49 9.82
N SER A 81 4.69 16.17 11.11
CA SER A 81 3.49 16.37 11.90
C SER A 81 3.23 17.87 12.09
N GLN A 82 2.38 18.47 11.25
CA GLN A 82 1.58 19.65 11.68
C GLN A 82 0.39 19.22 12.56
N ARG A 83 0.50 18.08 13.25
CA ARG A 83 -0.61 17.36 13.89
C ARG A 83 -0.99 17.85 15.29
N ASP A 84 -0.51 19.02 15.71
CA ASP A 84 -0.94 19.63 16.98
C ASP A 84 -2.03 20.71 16.83
N SER A 85 -2.44 21.07 15.60
CA SER A 85 -3.42 22.17 15.38
C SER A 85 -4.77 21.77 14.79
N LEU A 86 -4.97 20.53 14.32
CA LEU A 86 -6.16 20.16 13.52
C LEU A 86 -7.21 19.28 14.23
N TYR A 87 -6.98 18.96 15.50
CA TYR A 87 -7.98 18.31 16.36
C TYR A 87 -8.34 19.20 17.56
N THR A 88 -8.75 20.45 17.32
CA THR A 88 -9.66 21.12 18.25
C THR A 88 -11.07 20.57 18.02
N GLN A 89 -11.86 20.44 19.08
CA GLN A 89 -13.20 19.84 19.09
C GLN A 89 -14.23 20.51 18.14
N ASP A 90 -13.87 21.57 17.44
CA ASP A 90 -14.76 22.37 16.59
C ASP A 90 -15.02 21.77 15.19
N SER A 91 -14.29 20.73 14.76
CA SER A 91 -14.45 20.12 13.43
C SER A 91 -15.46 18.96 13.35
N ILE A 92 -16.12 18.59 14.46
CA ILE A 92 -17.09 17.47 14.51
C ILE A 92 -18.49 17.86 13.97
N ASN A 93 -18.78 19.13 13.72
CA ASN A 93 -20.13 19.59 13.32
C ASN A 93 -20.37 19.78 11.81
N LYS A 94 -19.73 19.01 10.93
CA LYS A 94 -20.13 18.95 9.52
C LYS A 94 -20.38 17.52 9.08
N ASN A 95 -21.63 17.08 9.26
CA ASN A 95 -22.16 15.86 8.62
C ASN A 95 -22.07 16.00 7.09
N PRO A 96 -21.38 15.09 6.38
CA PRO A 96 -21.48 15.00 4.93
C PRO A 96 -22.58 13.97 4.60
N THR A 97 -23.84 14.33 4.85
CA THR A 97 -24.99 13.53 4.39
C THR A 97 -25.65 14.22 3.21
N ASN A 98 -25.34 13.72 2.01
CA ASN A 98 -26.02 13.82 0.71
C ASN A 98 -25.04 14.21 -0.40
N LEU A 99 -24.33 13.20 -0.92
CA LEU A 99 -23.79 13.25 -2.27
C LEU A 99 -24.75 12.47 -3.16
N ASP A 100 -25.62 13.21 -3.83
CA ASP A 100 -26.49 12.69 -4.87
C ASP A 100 -25.64 12.38 -6.12
N HIS A 101 -25.92 11.26 -6.79
CA HIS A 101 -25.07 10.65 -7.82
C HIS A 101 -25.07 11.39 -9.19
N LYS A 102 -25.20 12.72 -9.23
CA LYS A 102 -25.33 13.49 -10.49
C LYS A 102 -24.47 14.74 -10.64
N ASP A 103 -23.46 14.95 -9.79
CA ASP A 103 -22.55 16.07 -10.02
C ASP A 103 -21.52 15.72 -11.10
N LYS A 104 -21.75 16.27 -12.30
CA LYS A 104 -20.74 16.33 -13.36
C LYS A 104 -19.49 16.99 -12.78
N ILE A 105 -18.36 16.30 -12.90
CA ILE A 105 -17.07 16.78 -12.41
C ILE A 105 -16.74 18.09 -13.12
N ASP A 106 -16.81 19.19 -12.38
CA ASP A 106 -16.56 20.54 -12.86
C ASP A 106 -15.06 20.77 -13.10
N SER A 107 -14.71 21.07 -14.35
CA SER A 107 -13.36 21.35 -14.82
C SER A 107 -12.67 22.46 -14.03
N GLN A 108 -13.43 23.46 -13.55
CA GLN A 108 -12.89 24.56 -12.75
C GLN A 108 -12.49 24.10 -11.35
N LYS A 109 -13.20 23.11 -10.80
CA LYS A 109 -12.87 22.48 -9.51
C LYS A 109 -11.59 21.67 -9.61
N ILE A 110 -11.40 20.92 -10.70
CA ILE A 110 -10.15 20.19 -10.98
C ILE A 110 -8.97 21.16 -11.11
N GLU A 111 -9.14 22.27 -11.81
CA GLU A 111 -8.06 23.23 -12.02
C GLU A 111 -7.67 23.92 -10.71
N SER A 112 -8.64 24.31 -9.87
CA SER A 112 -8.34 24.84 -8.53
C SER A 112 -7.60 23.83 -7.64
N TYR A 113 -7.92 22.52 -7.77
CA TYR A 113 -7.19 21.45 -7.08
C TYR A 113 -5.76 21.31 -7.62
N ARG A 114 -5.55 21.40 -8.93
CA ARG A 114 -4.22 21.34 -9.56
C ARG A 114 -3.35 22.52 -9.17
N GLU A 115 -3.90 23.73 -9.17
CA GLU A 115 -3.22 24.95 -8.75
C GLU A 115 -2.83 24.87 -7.27
N SER A 116 -3.72 24.38 -6.40
CA SER A 116 -3.41 24.13 -4.97
C SER A 116 -2.30 23.09 -4.76
N MET A 117 -2.14 22.15 -5.70
CA MET A 117 -1.07 21.14 -5.72
C MET A 117 0.24 21.67 -6.32
N GLN A 118 0.23 22.83 -6.98
CA GLN A 118 1.39 23.45 -7.59
C GLN A 118 2.16 24.31 -6.57
N ASP A 119 1.44 25.04 -5.71
CA ASP A 119 2.02 25.81 -4.59
C ASP A 119 2.52 24.91 -3.44
N SER A 120 1.96 23.70 -3.29
CA SER A 120 2.38 22.73 -2.26
C SER A 120 3.63 21.92 -2.62
N LYS A 121 4.14 22.01 -3.86
CA LYS A 121 5.34 21.26 -4.30
C LYS A 121 6.59 21.55 -3.47
N ALA A 122 6.67 22.72 -2.82
CA ALA A 122 7.77 23.07 -1.92
C ALA A 122 7.70 22.39 -0.55
N ASN A 123 6.55 21.80 -0.19
CA ASN A 123 6.28 21.18 1.12
C ASN A 123 5.68 19.75 1.01
N LEU A 124 5.71 19.13 -0.19
CA LEU A 124 5.27 17.74 -0.31
C LEU A 124 6.20 16.83 0.49
N PRO A 125 5.65 15.87 1.26
CA PRO A 125 6.45 14.90 1.99
C PRO A 125 7.45 14.23 1.05
N HIS A 126 8.73 14.25 1.41
CA HIS A 126 9.76 13.65 0.59
C HIS A 126 9.71 12.12 0.75
N THR A 127 9.31 11.43 -0.31
CA THR A 127 9.30 9.96 -0.36
C THR A 127 10.60 9.41 -0.94
N GLN A 128 11.22 8.49 -0.20
CA GLN A 128 12.39 7.72 -0.61
C GLN A 128 12.01 6.26 -0.86
N ILE A 129 12.54 5.67 -1.91
CA ILE A 129 12.49 4.21 -2.07
C ILE A 129 13.70 3.63 -1.35
N GLY A 130 13.46 2.88 -0.26
CA GLY A 130 14.54 2.21 0.46
C GLY A 130 15.17 1.11 -0.40
N PHE A 131 14.31 0.26 -1.00
CA PHE A 131 14.74 -0.76 -1.95
C PHE A 131 13.57 -1.24 -2.83
N ILE A 132 13.93 -1.82 -3.97
CA ILE A 132 13.04 -2.51 -4.89
C ILE A 132 13.30 -4.00 -4.77
N GLN A 133 12.30 -4.77 -4.35
CA GLN A 133 12.38 -6.22 -4.20
C GLN A 133 11.85 -6.92 -5.45
N ILE A 134 12.67 -7.84 -5.98
CA ILE A 134 12.32 -8.74 -7.08
C ILE A 134 12.39 -10.18 -6.58
N ALA A 135 11.26 -10.86 -6.50
CA ALA A 135 11.21 -12.28 -6.19
C ALA A 135 11.34 -13.12 -7.46
N ASN A 136 11.99 -14.28 -7.36
CA ASN A 136 11.93 -15.28 -8.43
C ASN A 136 10.54 -15.94 -8.50
N HIS A 137 10.25 -16.65 -9.59
CA HIS A 137 8.94 -17.28 -9.84
C HIS A 137 8.46 -18.22 -8.73
N THR A 138 9.38 -18.85 -7.99
CA THR A 138 9.05 -19.76 -6.87
C THR A 138 9.00 -19.04 -5.51
N HIS A 139 9.24 -17.73 -5.47
CA HIS A 139 9.31 -16.92 -4.25
C HIS A 139 10.28 -17.46 -3.18
N THR A 140 11.35 -18.15 -3.60
CA THR A 140 12.39 -18.70 -2.72
C THR A 140 13.64 -17.85 -2.65
N LYS A 141 13.79 -16.89 -3.57
CA LYS A 141 14.93 -15.96 -3.62
C LYS A 141 14.45 -14.54 -3.94
N ASN A 142 15.12 -13.55 -3.36
CA ASN A 142 14.87 -12.13 -3.59
C ASN A 142 16.15 -11.42 -4.03
N THR A 143 16.07 -10.57 -5.05
CA THR A 143 17.15 -9.63 -5.40
C THR A 143 16.67 -8.22 -5.11
N LEU A 144 17.45 -7.47 -4.34
CA LEU A 144 17.11 -6.12 -3.92
C LEU A 144 17.93 -5.09 -4.70
N TYR A 145 17.28 -4.03 -5.16
CA TYR A 145 17.89 -2.95 -5.92
C TYR A 145 17.62 -1.59 -5.27
N ASP A 146 18.48 -0.62 -5.53
CA ASP A 146 18.20 0.79 -5.26
C ASP A 146 17.40 1.46 -6.41
N GLU A 147 17.15 2.76 -6.31
CA GLU A 147 16.44 3.54 -7.36
C GLU A 147 17.20 3.59 -8.70
N LYS A 148 18.52 3.41 -8.69
CA LYS A 148 19.36 3.41 -9.90
C LYS A 148 19.38 2.06 -10.60
N TRP A 149 18.82 1.03 -9.96
CA TRP A 149 18.87 -0.37 -10.36
C TRP A 149 20.23 -1.03 -10.10
N GLU A 150 20.96 -0.55 -9.09
CA GLU A 150 22.16 -1.19 -8.58
C GLU A 150 21.77 -2.21 -7.51
N ILE A 151 22.41 -3.39 -7.53
CA ILE A 151 22.07 -4.45 -6.59
C ILE A 151 22.60 -4.10 -5.21
N LEU A 152 21.72 -4.14 -4.23
CA LEU A 152 22.10 -3.99 -2.82
C LEU A 152 22.69 -5.31 -2.31
N PRO A 153 23.81 -5.28 -1.54
CA PRO A 153 24.46 -6.48 -1.01
C PRO A 153 23.73 -7.03 0.23
N ILE A 154 22.41 -7.15 0.16
CA ILE A 154 21.51 -7.51 1.26
C ILE A 154 20.52 -8.59 0.84
N ALA A 155 20.09 -9.39 1.81
CA ALA A 155 18.97 -10.31 1.66
C ALA A 155 17.82 -9.86 2.57
N TYR A 156 16.58 -10.12 2.15
CA TYR A 156 15.36 -9.81 2.89
C TYR A 156 14.38 -10.97 2.79
N LEU A 157 14.02 -11.56 3.94
CA LEU A 157 13.24 -12.80 4.11
C LEU A 157 13.90 -14.05 3.49
N ASN A 158 14.16 -13.99 2.19
CA ASN A 158 14.72 -15.07 1.38
C ASN A 158 16.20 -14.80 1.05
N MET A 159 16.90 -15.86 0.67
CA MET A 159 18.26 -15.74 0.14
C MET A 159 18.31 -14.88 -1.12
N ARG A 160 19.50 -14.31 -1.38
CA ARG A 160 19.72 -13.49 -2.57
C ARG A 160 19.49 -14.29 -3.86
N GLY A 161 18.74 -13.69 -4.78
CA GLY A 161 18.50 -14.19 -6.13
C GLY A 161 19.55 -13.78 -7.14
N GLU A 162 19.32 -14.20 -8.39
CA GLU A 162 20.12 -13.75 -9.52
C GLU A 162 19.72 -12.31 -9.92
N PRO A 163 20.64 -11.55 -10.55
CA PRO A 163 20.31 -10.29 -11.19
C PRO A 163 19.21 -10.42 -12.24
N THR A 164 18.42 -9.38 -12.40
CA THR A 164 17.30 -9.28 -13.33
C THR A 164 17.42 -8.00 -14.16
N ASN A 165 16.87 -8.03 -15.36
CA ASN A 165 16.91 -6.89 -16.27
C ASN A 165 16.16 -5.69 -15.68
N LYS A 166 16.73 -4.50 -15.89
CA LYS A 166 16.10 -3.22 -15.53
C LYS A 166 14.81 -3.02 -16.33
N PRO A 167 13.67 -2.72 -15.68
CA PRO A 167 12.45 -2.44 -16.41
C PRO A 167 12.60 -1.12 -17.16
N THR A 168 12.18 -1.09 -18.42
CA THR A 168 12.23 0.10 -19.29
C THR A 168 11.44 1.28 -18.70
N LYS A 169 10.40 0.99 -17.92
CA LYS A 169 9.53 1.97 -17.25
C LYS A 169 9.93 2.27 -15.81
N LEU A 170 11.14 1.91 -15.35
CA LEU A 170 11.59 2.20 -13.99
C LEU A 170 11.31 3.66 -13.54
N PRO A 171 11.60 4.71 -14.36
CA PRO A 171 11.34 6.09 -13.94
C PRO A 171 9.86 6.36 -13.64
N LEU A 172 8.95 5.80 -14.45
CA LEU A 172 7.51 5.93 -14.23
C LEU A 172 7.06 5.13 -13.00
N MET A 173 7.60 3.93 -12.80
CA MET A 173 7.31 3.10 -11.64
C MET A 173 7.73 3.78 -10.34
N LEU A 174 8.92 4.39 -10.30
CA LEU A 174 9.39 5.21 -9.17
C LEU A 174 8.44 6.39 -8.90
N GLN A 175 7.99 7.10 -9.93
CA GLN A 175 7.03 8.20 -9.77
C GLN A 175 5.70 7.71 -9.17
N ILE A 176 5.15 6.61 -9.69
CA ILE A 176 3.90 6.02 -9.20
C ILE A 176 4.06 5.57 -7.73
N ALA A 177 5.12 4.83 -7.42
CA ALA A 177 5.39 4.35 -6.06
C ALA A 177 5.50 5.52 -5.07
N LYS A 178 6.27 6.56 -5.41
CA LYS A 178 6.44 7.76 -4.57
C LYS A 178 5.12 8.52 -4.39
N ALA A 179 4.33 8.68 -5.44
CA ALA A 179 3.04 9.37 -5.36
C ALA A 179 2.03 8.63 -4.48
N LEU A 180 1.95 7.29 -4.60
CA LEU A 180 1.07 6.46 -3.77
C LEU A 180 1.51 6.42 -2.30
N ALA A 181 2.82 6.51 -2.05
CA ALA A 181 3.39 6.50 -0.72
C ALA A 181 3.42 7.89 -0.04
N ALA A 182 3.27 8.99 -0.78
CA ALA A 182 3.36 10.35 -0.25
C ALA A 182 2.48 10.64 0.99
N PRO A 183 1.25 10.12 1.14
CA PRO A 183 0.44 10.35 2.34
C PRO A 183 0.74 9.36 3.49
N LEU A 184 1.67 8.42 3.31
CA LEU A 184 1.92 7.29 4.20
C LEU A 184 3.36 7.30 4.68
N SER A 185 3.61 7.12 5.99
CA SER A 185 4.98 7.08 6.52
C SER A 185 5.79 5.92 5.93
N TYR A 186 5.09 4.84 5.57
CA TYR A 186 5.64 3.66 4.92
C TYR A 186 4.54 2.92 4.17
N VAL A 187 4.87 2.41 2.98
CA VAL A 187 4.06 1.42 2.27
C VAL A 187 4.94 0.67 1.26
N ARG A 188 4.69 -0.63 1.09
CA ARG A 188 5.21 -1.38 -0.05
C ARG A 188 4.22 -1.25 -1.21
N VAL A 189 4.68 -0.74 -2.34
CA VAL A 189 3.89 -0.59 -3.56
C VAL A 189 4.31 -1.66 -4.55
N ASP A 190 3.40 -2.57 -4.88
CA ASP A 190 3.65 -3.66 -5.81
C ASP A 190 3.16 -3.23 -7.20
N LEU A 191 4.07 -3.21 -8.17
CA LEU A 191 3.81 -2.75 -9.54
C LEU A 191 4.15 -3.83 -10.56
N TYR A 192 3.37 -3.87 -11.64
CA TYR A 192 3.68 -4.65 -12.83
C TYR A 192 4.06 -3.72 -13.98
N SER A 193 5.10 -4.07 -14.73
CA SER A 193 5.48 -3.40 -15.98
C SER A 193 5.27 -4.36 -17.14
N ILE A 194 4.21 -4.13 -17.92
CA ILE A 194 3.81 -5.03 -19.02
C ILE A 194 3.80 -4.21 -20.30
N GLN A 195 4.65 -4.60 -21.25
CA GLN A 195 4.88 -3.87 -22.49
C GLN A 195 5.22 -2.39 -22.22
N ASN A 196 4.32 -1.48 -22.56
CA ASN A 196 4.49 -0.03 -22.41
C ASN A 196 3.62 0.58 -21.29
N ARG A 197 2.99 -0.25 -20.44
CA ARG A 197 2.09 0.17 -19.37
C ARG A 197 2.57 -0.30 -18.00
N VAL A 198 2.27 0.49 -16.98
CA VAL A 198 2.52 0.15 -15.57
C VAL A 198 1.16 -0.03 -14.89
N TYR A 199 1.01 -1.11 -14.14
CA TYR A 199 -0.19 -1.44 -13.39
C TYR A 199 0.13 -1.46 -11.90
N VAL A 200 -0.80 -0.97 -11.08
CA VAL A 200 -0.73 -1.09 -9.63
C VAL A 200 -1.33 -2.44 -9.23
N GLY A 201 -0.58 -3.24 -8.48
CA GLY A 201 -1.03 -4.53 -7.97
C GLY A 201 -1.59 -4.41 -6.56
N GLU A 202 -0.71 -4.14 -5.58
CA GLU A 202 -1.04 -4.16 -4.16
C GLU A 202 -0.37 -2.98 -3.42
N LEU A 203 -1.03 -2.49 -2.37
CA LEU A 203 -0.42 -1.66 -1.35
C LEU A 203 -0.35 -2.45 -0.05
N THR A 204 0.87 -2.72 0.42
CA THR A 204 1.10 -3.56 1.59
C THR A 204 1.76 -2.78 2.71
N PHE A 205 1.03 -2.62 3.82
CA PHE A 205 1.47 -1.89 5.00
C PHE A 205 2.32 -2.73 5.95
N THR A 206 2.11 -4.05 5.97
CA THR A 206 2.79 -4.99 6.85
C THR A 206 3.29 -6.20 6.04
N PRO A 207 4.31 -6.03 5.20
CA PRO A 207 4.81 -7.12 4.37
C PRO A 207 5.29 -8.28 5.25
N ASN A 208 4.96 -9.51 4.84
CA ASN A 208 5.31 -10.74 5.56
C ASN A 208 4.79 -10.78 7.01
N GLY A 209 3.72 -10.04 7.32
CA GLY A 209 3.22 -9.90 8.69
C GLY A 209 4.23 -9.27 9.65
N GLY A 210 5.21 -8.51 9.13
CA GLY A 210 6.26 -7.89 9.95
C GLY A 210 7.34 -8.87 10.45
N THR A 211 7.43 -10.08 9.88
CA THR A 211 8.35 -11.13 10.36
C THR A 211 9.60 -11.34 9.50
N ALA A 212 9.72 -10.61 8.39
CA ALA A 212 10.86 -10.71 7.50
C ALA A 212 12.15 -10.16 8.13
N ARG A 213 13.28 -10.82 7.84
CA ARG A 213 14.59 -10.47 8.39
C ARG A 213 15.53 -9.99 7.30
N PHE A 214 16.35 -9.00 7.62
CA PHE A 214 17.47 -8.58 6.79
C PHE A 214 18.75 -9.35 7.12
N THR A 215 19.57 -9.59 6.10
CA THR A 215 20.94 -10.08 6.26
C THR A 215 21.87 -9.21 5.41
N PRO A 216 22.85 -8.51 6.02
CA PRO A 216 23.13 -8.45 7.45
C PRO A 216 22.04 -7.69 8.24
N GLN A 217 21.93 -7.98 9.54
CA GLN A 217 20.83 -7.50 10.41
C GLN A 217 20.81 -5.97 10.60
N GLU A 218 21.95 -5.30 10.45
CA GLU A 218 22.05 -3.83 10.54
C GLU A 218 21.11 -3.08 9.59
N TRP A 219 20.75 -3.68 8.45
CA TRP A 219 19.83 -3.08 7.49
C TRP A 219 18.38 -2.99 7.97
N ASP A 220 18.00 -3.82 8.94
CA ASP A 220 16.70 -3.70 9.61
C ASP A 220 16.58 -2.32 10.27
N LYS A 221 17.63 -1.91 11.02
CA LYS A 221 17.68 -0.58 11.63
C LYS A 221 17.80 0.52 10.58
N ASN A 222 18.64 0.36 9.54
CA ASN A 222 18.83 1.39 8.52
C ASN A 222 17.50 1.76 7.82
N PHE A 223 16.70 0.77 7.43
CA PHE A 223 15.37 1.03 6.84
C PHE A 223 14.33 1.43 7.88
N GLY A 224 14.42 0.91 9.12
CA GLY A 224 13.57 1.34 10.23
C GLY A 224 13.74 2.83 10.57
N ASP A 225 14.97 3.35 10.52
CA ASP A 225 15.27 4.77 10.75
C ASP A 225 14.69 5.67 9.64
N MET A 226 14.49 5.14 8.42
CA MET A 226 13.76 5.84 7.35
C MET A 226 12.25 5.92 7.65
N TRP A 227 11.71 4.94 8.36
CA TRP A 227 10.31 4.91 8.83
C TRP A 227 10.11 5.76 10.10
N ALA A 228 10.79 6.91 10.18
CA ALA A 228 10.74 7.78 11.35
C ALA A 228 9.67 8.88 11.24
N HIS A 229 8.73 8.84 12.18
CA HIS A 229 7.94 9.99 12.62
C HIS A 229 8.84 10.96 13.40
N GLN A 230 9.60 11.83 12.73
CA GLN A 230 10.28 12.92 13.43
C GLN A 230 9.25 13.95 13.88
N SER A 231 8.89 13.85 15.17
CA SER A 231 8.49 14.89 16.13
C SER A 231 7.29 14.44 16.96
N SER A 232 7.54 13.80 18.12
CA SER A 232 6.65 13.85 19.31
C SER A 232 7.13 12.99 20.49
N ILE A 233 7.97 11.96 20.30
CA ILE A 233 8.35 11.08 21.43
C ILE A 233 9.42 11.71 22.35
N GLU A 234 10.37 12.48 21.82
CA GLU A 234 11.39 13.15 22.64
C GLU A 234 10.81 14.35 23.41
N SER A 235 9.93 15.15 22.79
CA SER A 235 9.23 16.26 23.48
C SER A 235 8.33 15.78 24.62
N ILE A 236 7.66 14.63 24.48
CA ILE A 236 6.85 14.02 25.55
C ILE A 236 7.72 13.48 26.70
N ARG A 237 8.95 13.03 26.43
CA ARG A 237 9.88 12.51 27.46
C ARG A 237 10.55 13.63 28.25
N GLU A 238 10.83 14.77 27.63
CA GLU A 238 11.40 15.95 28.31
C GLU A 238 10.34 16.66 29.17
N GLN A 239 9.11 16.85 28.68
CA GLN A 239 8.02 17.44 29.47
C GLN A 239 7.64 16.61 30.72
N LYS A 240 7.83 15.29 30.70
CA LYS A 240 7.62 14.41 31.86
C LYS A 240 8.77 14.43 32.88
N ARG A 241 9.96 14.92 32.51
CA ARG A 241 11.07 15.13 33.45
C ARG A 241 10.93 16.45 34.18
N ASP A 242 10.50 17.51 33.49
CA ASP A 242 10.34 18.84 34.10
C ASP A 242 9.14 18.93 35.05
N THR A 243 8.07 18.18 34.79
CA THR A 243 6.88 18.16 35.67
C THR A 243 7.07 17.36 36.97
N LYS A 244 8.13 16.54 37.08
CA LYS A 244 8.46 15.80 38.30
C LYS A 244 9.38 16.55 39.27
N SER A 245 10.03 17.65 38.87
CA SER A 245 10.92 18.41 39.77
C SER A 245 10.20 19.45 40.65
N TYR A 246 8.92 19.74 40.39
CA TYR A 246 8.14 20.78 41.09
C TYR A 246 7.13 20.29 42.15
N LYS A 247 7.09 18.99 42.49
CA LYS A 247 6.16 18.44 43.52
C LYS A 247 6.83 18.09 44.85
N GLY A 248 7.90 18.80 45.21
CA GLY A 248 8.63 18.60 46.47
C GLY A 248 9.03 19.91 47.14
N MET A 249 8.10 20.84 47.33
CA MET A 249 8.24 22.01 48.21
C MET A 249 6.85 22.50 48.63
N GLN A 250 6.28 21.88 49.66
CA GLN A 250 5.34 22.46 50.62
C GLN A 250 5.57 21.78 51.98
#